data_AF-A0A8J2JPT4-F1
#
_entry.id   AF-A0A8J2JPT4-F1
#
_cell.length_a   1.000
_cell.length_b   1.000
_cell.length_c   1.000
_cell.angle_alpha   90.00
_cell.angle_beta   90.00
_cell.angle_gamma   90.00
#
_symmetry.space_group_name_H-M   'P 1'
#
loop_
_entity.id
_entity.type
_entity.pdbx_description
1 polymer ?
#
loop_
_entity_poly.entity_id
_entity_poly.type
_entity_poly.pdbx_seq_one_letter_code
_entity_poly.pdbx_strand_id
1 'polypeptide(L)'
;KALPFALSKASYDIWVANNRACEGTRHKNLTQSDFKYWDFRKSPMKYIARYDVPAVIDHVLNTTNSPALDYVAYSLVGLVVIMTLASRPDYNDKIRKMAVMGSACYSTSDSSTLSTPTGLVVASIV
;
A
#
# COMPACT_ATOMS: atom_id res chain seq x y z
N LYS A 1 -8.89 -13.20 16.98
CA LYS A 1 -9.35 -13.50 15.59
C LYS A 1 -8.70 -12.48 14.67
N ALA A 2 -8.03 -12.88 13.58
CA ALA A 2 -7.40 -11.93 12.67
C ALA A 2 -8.43 -11.38 11.65
N LEU A 3 -8.31 -10.10 11.30
CA LEU A 3 -9.23 -9.39 10.40
C LEU A 3 -9.42 -10.09 9.04
N PRO A 4 -8.35 -10.55 8.34
CA PRO A 4 -8.51 -11.24 7.06
C PRO A 4 -9.40 -12.49 7.15
N PHE A 5 -9.24 -13.31 8.19
CA PHE A 5 -10.06 -14.51 8.34
C PHE A 5 -11.55 -14.20 8.59
N ALA A 6 -11.85 -13.09 9.25
CA ALA A 6 -13.23 -12.67 9.46
C ALA A 6 -13.88 -12.18 8.15
N LEU A 7 -13.12 -11.44 7.33
CA LEU A 7 -13.59 -10.94 6.04
C LEU A 7 -13.77 -12.06 5.01
N SER A 8 -12.87 -13.05 4.99
CA SER A 8 -12.99 -14.19 4.08
C SER A 8 -14.26 -15.00 4.37
N LYS A 9 -14.61 -15.14 5.65
CA LYS A 9 -15.88 -15.77 6.08
C LYS A 9 -17.13 -14.97 5.70
N ALA A 10 -16.98 -13.67 5.46
CA ALA A 10 -18.03 -12.79 4.98
C ALA A 10 -18.05 -12.66 3.45
N SER A 11 -17.42 -13.61 2.73
CA SER A 11 -17.38 -13.69 1.27
C SER A 11 -16.63 -12.55 0.59
N TYR A 12 -15.69 -11.92 1.27
CA TYR A 12 -14.77 -10.97 0.65
C TYR A 12 -13.59 -11.69 0.01
N ASP A 13 -13.24 -11.31 -1.21
CA ASP A 13 -11.93 -11.59 -1.77
C ASP A 13 -10.87 -10.73 -1.07
N ILE A 14 -9.72 -11.32 -0.72
CA ILE A 14 -8.72 -10.68 0.14
C ILE A 14 -7.36 -10.66 -0.55
N TRP A 15 -6.88 -9.45 -0.77
CA TRP A 15 -5.56 -9.19 -1.31
C TRP A 15 -4.67 -8.56 -0.26
N VAL A 16 -3.53 -9.19 0.04
CA VAL A 16 -2.51 -8.69 0.97
C VAL A 16 -1.26 -8.33 0.17
N ALA A 17 -0.97 -7.02 0.09
CA ALA A 17 0.19 -6.53 -0.64
C ALA A 17 1.36 -6.21 0.28
N ASN A 18 2.58 -6.54 -0.17
CA ASN A 18 3.82 -6.18 0.49
C ASN A 18 4.40 -4.90 -0.10
N ASN A 19 5.05 -4.09 0.73
CA ASN A 19 5.79 -2.93 0.26
C ASN A 19 7.13 -3.34 -0.36
N ARG A 20 7.68 -2.47 -1.21
CA ARG A 20 9.04 -2.66 -1.76
C ARG A 20 10.07 -2.92 -0.66
N ALA A 21 11.01 -3.81 -0.97
CA ALA A 21 12.06 -4.28 -0.07
C ALA A 21 11.59 -5.07 1.16
N CYS A 22 10.31 -5.44 1.26
CA CYS A 22 9.91 -6.56 2.11
C CYS A 22 10.49 -7.87 1.56
N GLU A 23 10.63 -8.86 2.44
CA GLU A 23 11.07 -10.19 2.07
C GLU A 23 10.21 -10.77 0.94
N GLY A 24 10.87 -11.36 -0.07
CA GLY A 24 10.21 -11.87 -1.27
C GLY A 24 10.03 -10.86 -2.41
N THR A 25 10.26 -9.56 -2.18
CA THR A 25 10.21 -8.55 -3.26
C THR A 25 11.53 -8.47 -4.04
N ARG A 26 11.44 -8.19 -5.35
CA ARG A 26 12.59 -8.11 -6.26
C ARG A 26 12.43 -6.95 -7.24
N HIS A 27 13.54 -6.43 -7.73
CA HIS A 27 13.54 -5.43 -8.79
C HIS A 27 13.91 -6.10 -10.13
N LYS A 28 13.33 -5.64 -11.25
CA LYS A 28 13.54 -6.26 -12.57
C LYS A 28 15.00 -6.19 -13.03
N ASN A 29 15.65 -5.05 -12.79
CA ASN A 29 16.98 -4.74 -13.32
C ASN A 29 18.07 -4.55 -12.26
N LEU A 30 17.71 -4.59 -10.97
CA LEU A 30 18.63 -4.27 -9.87
C LEU A 30 18.56 -5.38 -8.83
N THR A 31 19.67 -5.64 -8.18
CA THR A 31 19.79 -6.55 -7.05
C THR A 31 19.83 -5.76 -5.75
N GLN A 32 19.59 -6.42 -4.61
CA GLN A 32 19.69 -5.77 -3.31
C GLN A 32 21.12 -5.32 -2.96
N SER A 33 22.13 -5.81 -3.68
CA SER A 33 23.52 -5.36 -3.55
C SER A 33 23.77 -4.01 -4.24
N ASP A 34 22.92 -3.62 -5.19
CA ASP A 34 23.06 -2.36 -5.91
C ASP A 34 22.61 -1.19 -5.04
N PHE A 35 23.47 -0.19 -4.86
CA PHE A 35 23.12 1.01 -4.07
C PHE A 35 21.84 1.70 -4.60
N LYS A 36 21.66 1.72 -5.93
CA LYS A 36 20.48 2.28 -6.60
C LYS A 36 19.18 1.56 -6.24
N TYR A 37 19.23 0.28 -5.86
CA TYR A 37 18.04 -0.45 -5.39
C TYR A 37 17.43 0.24 -4.16
N TRP A 38 18.27 0.86 -3.32
CA TRP A 38 17.89 1.47 -2.05
C TRP A 38 17.58 2.97 -2.14
N ASP A 39 17.66 3.60 -3.32
CA ASP A 39 17.42 5.05 -3.46
C ASP A 39 16.05 5.49 -2.96
N PHE A 40 15.04 4.61 -3.01
CA PHE A 40 13.71 4.90 -2.48
C PHE A 40 13.72 5.19 -0.97
N ARG A 41 14.71 4.69 -0.21
CA ARG A 41 14.84 4.94 1.25
C ARG A 41 15.04 6.41 1.59
N LYS A 42 15.44 7.24 0.63
CA LYS A 42 15.55 8.70 0.80
C LYS A 42 14.17 9.36 0.98
N SER A 43 13.11 8.75 0.45
CA SER A 43 11.74 9.27 0.55
C SER A 43 10.73 8.12 0.44
N PRO A 44 10.74 7.17 1.40
CA PRO A 44 10.06 5.89 1.25
C PRO A 44 8.57 6.06 1.00
N MET A 45 7.91 6.93 1.78
CA MET A 45 6.47 7.21 1.65
C MET A 45 6.11 7.79 0.27
N LYS A 46 6.93 8.69 -0.28
CA LYS A 46 6.67 9.26 -1.61
C LYS A 46 6.79 8.22 -2.71
N TYR A 47 7.78 7.32 -2.62
CA TYR A 47 7.93 6.23 -3.57
C TYR A 47 6.78 5.23 -3.48
N ILE A 48 6.39 4.82 -2.26
CA ILE A 48 5.29 3.87 -2.07
C ILE A 48 3.97 4.49 -2.57
N ALA A 49 3.69 5.76 -2.26
CA ALA A 49 2.49 6.46 -2.73
C ALA A 49 2.46 6.63 -4.26
N ARG A 50 3.60 6.94 -4.88
CA ARG A 50 3.64 7.23 -6.32
C ARG A 50 3.61 5.98 -7.20
N TYR A 51 4.15 4.86 -6.70
CA TYR A 51 4.41 3.68 -7.52
C TYR A 51 3.79 2.40 -6.95
N ASP A 52 3.94 2.12 -5.66
CA ASP A 52 3.54 0.82 -5.09
C ASP A 52 2.02 0.74 -4.95
N VAL A 53 1.40 1.74 -4.29
CA VAL A 53 -0.04 1.76 -4.05
C VAL A 53 -0.83 1.75 -5.39
N PRO A 54 -0.51 2.62 -6.37
CA PRO A 54 -1.17 2.56 -7.68
C PRO A 54 -1.02 1.20 -8.37
N ALA A 55 0.18 0.62 -8.38
CA ALA A 55 0.43 -0.66 -9.03
C ALA A 55 -0.34 -1.82 -8.37
N VAL A 56 -0.47 -1.81 -7.05
CA VAL A 56 -1.28 -2.80 -6.32
C VAL A 56 -2.76 -2.63 -6.66
N ILE A 57 -3.29 -1.41 -6.61
CA ILE A 57 -4.70 -1.14 -6.94
C ILE A 57 -4.99 -1.61 -8.36
N ASP A 58 -4.18 -1.20 -9.34
CA ASP A 58 -4.40 -1.57 -10.74
C ASP A 58 -4.27 -3.07 -10.97
N HIS A 59 -3.34 -3.75 -10.29
CA HIS A 59 -3.22 -5.20 -10.37
C HIS A 59 -4.47 -5.90 -9.86
N VAL A 60 -4.97 -5.51 -8.67
CA VAL A 60 -6.18 -6.11 -8.08
C VAL A 60 -7.40 -5.88 -8.96
N LEU A 61 -7.64 -4.64 -9.42
CA LEU A 61 -8.78 -4.32 -10.27
C LEU A 61 -8.73 -5.07 -11.60
N ASN A 62 -7.55 -5.16 -12.22
CA ASN A 62 -7.38 -5.90 -13.48
C ASN A 62 -7.56 -7.41 -13.30
N THR A 63 -7.06 -7.99 -12.21
CA THR A 63 -7.19 -9.45 -11.97
C THR A 63 -8.61 -9.85 -11.64
N THR A 64 -9.33 -9.01 -10.91
CA THR A 64 -10.70 -9.29 -10.47
C THR A 64 -11.77 -8.76 -11.41
N ASN A 65 -11.37 -7.94 -12.39
CA ASN A 65 -12.25 -7.25 -13.32
C ASN A 65 -13.29 -6.36 -12.61
N SER A 66 -12.94 -5.85 -11.42
CA SER A 66 -13.79 -4.97 -10.62
C SER A 66 -13.48 -3.51 -10.93
N PRO A 67 -14.48 -2.62 -10.98
CA PRO A 67 -14.25 -1.20 -11.25
C PRO A 67 -13.61 -0.44 -10.07
N ALA A 68 -13.78 -0.95 -8.84
CA ALA A 68 -13.27 -0.32 -7.63
C ALA A 68 -13.10 -1.35 -6.50
N LEU A 69 -12.33 -1.01 -5.46
CA LEU A 69 -12.09 -1.88 -4.30
C LEU A 69 -12.32 -1.13 -2.98
N ASP A 70 -12.57 -1.89 -1.91
CA ASP A 70 -12.55 -1.38 -0.54
C ASP A 70 -11.14 -1.54 0.04
N TYR A 71 -10.55 -0.48 0.57
CA TYR A 71 -9.16 -0.46 1.03
C TYR A 71 -9.09 -0.38 2.55
N VAL A 72 -8.42 -1.32 3.21
CA VAL A 72 -8.05 -1.21 4.62
C VAL A 72 -6.56 -0.92 4.74
N ALA A 73 -6.22 0.13 5.50
CA ALA A 73 -4.86 0.52 5.79
C ALA A 73 -4.61 0.55 7.30
N TYR A 74 -3.42 0.11 7.72
CA TYR A 74 -3.00 0.12 9.12
C TYR A 74 -1.78 1.02 9.32
N SER A 75 -1.79 1.81 10.39
CA SER A 75 -0.70 2.67 10.83
C SER A 75 -0.18 3.60 9.72
N LEU A 76 1.12 3.58 9.43
CA LEU A 76 1.75 4.51 8.48
C LEU A 76 1.23 4.36 7.04
N VAL A 77 0.72 3.19 6.66
CA VAL A 77 0.20 2.97 5.30
C VAL A 77 -1.06 3.76 5.03
N GLY A 78 -1.84 4.11 6.06
CA GLY A 78 -2.98 5.00 5.90
C GLY A 78 -2.57 6.37 5.34
N LEU A 79 -1.48 6.94 5.84
CA LEU A 79 -0.95 8.21 5.35
C LEU A 79 -0.47 8.09 3.91
N VAL A 80 0.18 6.98 3.53
CA VAL A 80 0.67 6.75 2.18
C VAL A 80 -0.48 6.66 1.17
N VAL A 81 -1.58 6.00 1.52
CA VAL A 81 -2.78 5.93 0.67
C VAL A 81 -3.43 7.29 0.54
N ILE A 82 -3.57 8.04 1.64
CA ILE A 82 -4.07 9.42 1.59
C ILE A 82 -3.19 10.30 0.71
N MET A 83 -1.87 10.19 0.81
CA MET A 83 -0.93 10.90 -0.08
C MET A 83 -1.10 10.50 -1.54
N THR A 84 -1.40 9.22 -1.81
CA THR A 84 -1.67 8.73 -3.17
C THR A 84 -2.93 9.40 -3.71
N LEU A 85 -4.04 9.32 -2.98
CA LEU A 85 -5.32 9.92 -3.37
C LEU A 85 -5.24 11.44 -3.54
N ALA A 86 -4.46 12.13 -2.70
CA ALA A 86 -4.25 13.57 -2.81
C ALA A 86 -3.38 13.97 -4.02
N SER A 87 -2.38 13.15 -4.37
CA SER A 87 -1.49 13.42 -5.52
C SER A 87 -2.01 12.87 -6.84
N ARG A 88 -2.95 11.93 -6.79
CA ARG A 88 -3.54 11.20 -7.92
C ARG A 88 -5.06 11.08 -7.74
N PRO A 89 -5.80 12.16 -8.02
CA PRO A 89 -7.25 12.16 -7.87
C PRO A 89 -7.94 11.14 -8.79
N ASP A 90 -7.27 10.67 -9.85
CA ASP A 90 -7.72 9.58 -10.74
C ASP A 90 -7.90 8.23 -10.01
N TYR A 91 -7.31 8.05 -8.83
CA TYR A 91 -7.49 6.84 -8.01
C TYR A 91 -8.64 6.95 -7.00
N ASN A 92 -9.25 8.13 -6.83
CA ASN A 92 -10.37 8.30 -5.90
C ASN A 92 -11.57 7.45 -6.33
N ASP A 93 -11.87 7.40 -7.62
CA ASP A 93 -12.99 6.61 -8.15
C ASP A 93 -12.75 5.10 -8.09
N LYS A 94 -11.48 4.69 -7.93
CA LYS A 94 -11.06 3.28 -7.79
C LYS A 94 -11.21 2.74 -6.37
N ILE A 95 -11.48 3.60 -5.38
CA ILE A 95 -11.65 3.21 -3.98
C ILE A 95 -13.09 3.50 -3.55
N ARG A 96 -13.88 2.45 -3.29
CA ARG A 96 -15.27 2.58 -2.83
C ARG A 96 -15.36 3.05 -1.39
N LYS A 97 -14.62 2.39 -0.50
CA LYS A 97 -14.52 2.73 0.92
C LYS A 97 -13.08 2.57 1.36
N MET A 98 -12.65 3.45 2.25
CA MET A 98 -11.33 3.37 2.87
C MET A 98 -11.48 3.34 4.38
N ALA A 99 -10.93 2.31 5.01
CA ALA A 99 -10.80 2.21 6.46
C ALA A 99 -9.33 2.39 6.85
N VAL A 100 -9.04 3.41 7.63
CA VAL A 100 -7.69 3.72 8.10
C VAL A 100 -7.63 3.53 9.61
N MET A 101 -6.80 2.59 10.07
CA MET A 101 -6.72 2.20 11.47
C MET A 101 -5.37 2.58 12.08
N GLY A 102 -5.38 3.36 13.16
CA GLY A 102 -4.18 3.67 13.94
C GLY A 102 -3.15 4.57 13.22
N SER A 103 -3.58 5.40 12.27
CA SER A 103 -2.67 6.30 11.56
C SER A 103 -2.34 7.55 12.36
N ALA A 104 -1.05 7.88 12.43
CA ALA A 104 -0.56 9.16 12.89
C ALA A 104 -0.44 10.11 11.68
N CYS A 105 -1.15 11.24 11.71
CA CYS A 105 -1.16 12.25 10.64
C CYS A 105 0.01 13.26 10.72
N TYR A 106 0.92 13.11 11.69
CA TYR A 106 2.00 14.05 11.94
C TYR A 106 3.34 13.30 12.02
N SER A 107 4.21 13.51 11.04
CA SER A 107 5.60 13.07 11.10
C SER A 107 6.46 14.28 10.75
N THR A 108 7.11 14.87 11.76
CA THR A 108 8.06 15.97 11.55
C THR A 108 9.30 15.41 10.86
N SER A 109 9.88 16.24 10.01
CA SER A 109 11.02 15.96 9.15
C SER A 109 12.33 15.80 9.93
N ASP A 110 12.42 14.84 10.85
CA ASP A 110 13.70 14.46 11.45
C ASP A 110 14.16 13.10 10.93
N SER A 111 15.29 13.17 10.24
CA SER A 111 16.01 12.09 9.59
C SER A 111 16.63 11.15 10.61
N SER A 112 15.89 10.16 11.09
CA SER A 112 16.51 8.94 11.64
C SER A 112 15.54 7.77 11.66
N THR A 113 15.76 6.83 10.75
CA THR A 113 15.30 5.42 10.84
C THR A 113 13.79 5.21 10.95
N LEU A 114 13.06 5.48 9.86
CA LEU A 114 11.80 4.77 9.62
C LEU A 114 12.15 3.33 9.23
N SER A 115 11.88 2.37 10.13
CA SER A 115 11.75 0.98 9.74
C SER A 115 10.72 0.89 8.61
N THR A 116 11.04 0.17 7.54
CA THR A 116 10.15 0.04 6.37
C THR A 116 8.76 -0.36 6.84
N PRO A 117 7.74 0.50 6.70
CA PRO A 117 6.41 0.15 7.18
C PRO A 117 5.93 -1.09 6.42
N THR A 118 5.52 -2.11 7.15
CA THR A 118 4.81 -3.25 6.56
C THR A 118 3.39 -2.79 6.26
N GLY A 119 3.02 -2.75 4.98
CA GLY A 119 1.66 -2.47 4.58
C GLY A 119 0.84 -3.73 4.61
N LEU A 120 -0.28 -3.69 5.31
CA LEU A 120 -1.40 -4.59 5.04
C LEU A 120 -2.33 -3.79 4.16
N VAL A 121 -2.38 -4.14 2.89
CA VAL A 121 -3.54 -3.80 2.05
C VAL A 121 -4.54 -4.91 2.29
N VAL A 122 -5.80 -4.57 2.56
CA VAL A 122 -6.92 -5.49 2.34
C VAL A 122 -7.75 -4.83 1.27
N ALA A 123 -7.67 -5.35 0.05
CA ALA A 123 -8.63 -5.00 -0.98
C ALA A 123 -9.83 -5.94 -0.84
N SER A 124 -11.04 -5.39 -0.73
CA SER A 124 -12.28 -6.14 -0.83
C SER A 124 -12.98 -5.78 -2.13
N ILE A 125 -13.48 -6.81 -2.81
CA ILE A 125 -14.37 -6.71 -3.96
C ILE A 125 -15.67 -7.37 -3.52
N VAL A 126 -16.77 -6.62 -3.62
CA VAL A 126 -18.08 -7.18 -3.91
C VAL A 126 -18.25 -7.12 -5.41
#